data_AF-A0A7J7X9D8-F1
#
_entry.id   AF-A0A7J7X9D8-F1
#
_cell.length_a   1.000
_cell.length_b   1.000
_cell.length_c   1.000
_cell.angle_alpha   90.00
_cell.angle_beta   90.00
_cell.angle_gamma   90.00
#
_symmetry.space_group_name_H-M   'P 1'
#
loop_
_entity.id
_entity.type
_entity.pdbx_description
1 polymer ?
#
loop_
_entity_poly.entity_id
_entity_poly.type
_entity_poly.pdbx_seq_one_letter_code
_entity_poly.pdbx_strand_id
1 'polypeptide(L)'
;MKDQCAKCQEILSVDCSGSNPTQNLLREELNSSLELAEKLSRQYEELLRSYQQKMLNTSALIKQLNEQFSWVSQLANLTQSEDQDYALHVTTVASHSSDPSVPSGFRKVILTLFNSDPITVNIPEEVSVHNPKFMETVAKKALLEYRQNAQEK
;
A
#
# COMPACT_ATOMS: atom_id res chain seq x y z
N MET A 1 8.53 -57.28 54.46
CA MET A 1 9.14 -55.99 54.86
C MET A 1 8.15 -54.88 54.59
N LYS A 2 7.18 -54.73 55.49
CA LYS A 2 6.12 -53.73 55.39
C LYS A 2 6.14 -52.86 56.64
N ASP A 3 7.33 -52.43 57.04
CA ASP A 3 7.52 -51.50 58.16
C ASP A 3 8.58 -50.44 57.82
N GLN A 4 8.05 -49.31 57.33
CA GLN A 4 8.37 -47.94 57.77
C GLN A 4 9.80 -47.43 57.59
N CYS A 5 10.12 -46.98 56.37
CA CYS A 5 10.96 -45.80 56.25
C CYS A 5 10.10 -44.58 56.65
N ALA A 6 10.36 -43.97 57.81
CA ALA A 6 9.63 -42.80 58.30
C ALA A 6 9.57 -41.67 57.26
N LYS A 7 10.67 -41.46 56.53
CA LYS A 7 10.75 -40.51 55.42
C LYS A 7 9.80 -40.86 54.25
N CYS A 8 9.58 -42.14 53.96
CA CYS A 8 8.65 -42.53 52.90
C CYS A 8 7.19 -42.29 53.32
N GLN A 9 6.85 -42.46 54.60
CA GLN A 9 5.53 -42.10 55.11
C GLN A 9 5.30 -40.59 55.12
N GLU A 10 6.35 -39.82 55.44
CA GLU A 10 6.29 -38.37 55.37
C GLU A 10 6.07 -37.91 53.93
N ILE A 11 6.80 -38.45 52.95
CA ILE A 11 6.60 -38.15 51.52
C ILE A 11 5.19 -38.57 51.04
N LEU A 12 4.69 -39.73 51.47
CA LEU A 12 3.32 -40.17 51.19
C LEU A 12 2.26 -39.27 51.84
N SER A 13 2.56 -38.61 52.96
CA SER A 13 1.65 -37.67 53.62
C SER A 13 1.57 -36.32 52.92
N VAL A 14 2.61 -35.95 52.16
CA VAL A 14 2.61 -34.79 51.25
C VAL A 14 2.24 -35.20 49.82
N ASP A 15 1.88 -36.46 49.60
CA ASP A 15 1.57 -36.98 48.27
C ASP A 15 0.21 -36.48 47.80
N CYS A 16 0.24 -35.45 46.97
CA CYS A 16 -0.93 -34.81 46.36
C CYS A 16 -1.53 -35.65 45.20
N SER A 17 -1.13 -36.92 45.03
CA SER A 17 -1.34 -37.66 43.78
C SER A 17 -2.62 -38.50 43.66
N GLY A 18 -3.62 -38.35 44.53
CA GLY A 18 -4.98 -38.80 44.12
C GLY A 18 -6.01 -39.20 45.18
N SER A 19 -5.72 -39.11 46.48
CA SER A 19 -6.67 -39.55 47.51
C SER A 19 -7.51 -38.42 48.14
N ASN A 20 -7.16 -37.15 47.90
CA ASN A 20 -7.89 -36.02 48.46
C ASN A 20 -8.96 -35.50 47.47
N PRO A 21 -10.26 -35.62 47.77
CA PRO A 21 -11.33 -35.20 46.87
C PRO A 21 -11.30 -33.70 46.55
N THR A 22 -10.83 -32.86 47.48
CA THR A 22 -10.71 -31.41 47.28
C THR A 22 -9.61 -31.05 46.27
N GLN A 23 -8.50 -31.80 46.25
CA GLN A 23 -7.43 -31.59 45.25
C GLN A 23 -7.84 -32.05 43.86
N ASN A 24 -8.64 -33.12 43.75
CA ASN A 24 -9.17 -33.57 42.46
C ASN A 24 -10.10 -32.52 41.85
N LEU A 25 -10.95 -31.88 42.65
CA LEU A 25 -11.81 -30.78 42.21
C LEU A 25 -11.00 -29.58 41.70
N LEU A 26 -9.97 -29.16 42.45
CA LEU A 26 -9.07 -28.07 42.04
C LEU A 26 -8.35 -28.37 40.72
N ARG A 27 -7.94 -29.63 40.51
CA ARG A 27 -7.27 -30.06 39.29
C ARG A 27 -8.21 -30.11 38.10
N GLU A 28 -9.46 -30.50 38.32
CA GLU A 28 -10.51 -30.47 37.29
C GLU A 28 -10.84 -29.02 36.88
N GLU A 29 -10.95 -28.11 37.85
CA GLU A 29 -11.14 -26.67 37.61
C GLU A 29 -9.96 -26.05 36.85
N LEU A 30 -8.72 -26.37 37.25
CA LEU A 30 -7.52 -25.91 36.55
C LEU A 30 -7.47 -26.42 35.11
N ASN A 31 -7.73 -27.70 34.89
CA ASN A 31 -7.73 -28.29 33.55
C ASN A 31 -8.81 -27.66 32.66
N SER A 32 -10.01 -27.45 33.20
CA SER A 32 -11.11 -26.79 32.49
C SER A 32 -10.77 -25.35 32.14
N SER A 33 -10.11 -24.63 33.06
CA SER A 33 -9.64 -23.26 32.84
C SER A 33 -8.56 -23.19 31.77
N LEU A 34 -7.63 -24.15 31.76
CA LEU A 34 -6.58 -24.26 30.74
C LEU A 34 -7.15 -24.59 29.37
N GLU A 35 -8.08 -25.54 29.27
CA GLU A 35 -8.74 -25.87 28.00
C GLU A 35 -9.47 -24.66 27.41
N LEU A 36 -10.14 -23.89 28.27
CA LEU A 36 -10.82 -22.66 27.87
C LEU A 36 -9.81 -21.59 27.43
N ALA A 37 -8.70 -21.43 28.14
CA ALA A 37 -7.63 -20.50 27.78
C ALA A 37 -6.99 -20.87 26.43
N GLU A 38 -6.71 -22.15 26.18
CA GLU A 38 -6.20 -22.63 24.90
C GLU A 38 -7.19 -22.38 23.76
N LYS A 39 -8.47 -22.67 23.98
CA LYS A 39 -9.53 -22.43 22.99
C LYS A 39 -9.63 -20.95 22.63
N LEU A 40 -9.65 -20.07 23.63
CA LEU A 40 -9.69 -18.62 23.41
C LEU A 40 -8.43 -18.13 22.69
N SER A 41 -7.25 -18.65 23.05
CA SER A 41 -5.99 -18.28 22.40
C SER A 41 -6.02 -18.62 20.91
N ARG A 42 -6.48 -19.83 20.55
CA ARG A 42 -6.63 -20.23 19.13
C ARG A 42 -7.62 -19.34 18.39
N GLN A 43 -8.79 -19.04 18.99
CA GLN A 43 -9.77 -18.15 18.38
C GLN A 43 -9.22 -16.74 18.15
N TYR A 44 -8.44 -16.23 19.10
CA TYR A 44 -7.80 -14.93 18.97
C TYR A 44 -6.76 -14.91 17.85
N GLU A 45 -5.91 -15.93 17.74
CA GLU A 45 -4.93 -16.06 16.67
C GLU A 45 -5.59 -16.13 15.28
N GLU A 46 -6.66 -16.91 15.13
CA GLU A 46 -7.42 -17.00 13.89
C GLU A 46 -8.04 -15.65 13.50
N LEU A 47 -8.65 -14.96 14.47
CA LEU A 47 -9.23 -13.63 14.25
C LEU A 47 -8.17 -12.61 13.84
N LEU A 48 -7.04 -12.59 14.55
CA LEU A 48 -5.93 -11.67 14.26
C LEU A 48 -5.36 -11.91 12.86
N ARG A 49 -5.16 -13.18 12.48
CA ARG A 49 -4.68 -13.55 11.15
C ARG A 49 -5.65 -13.12 10.05
N SER A 50 -6.95 -13.32 10.26
CA SER A 50 -7.99 -12.85 9.33
C SER A 50 -7.98 -11.33 9.19
N TYR A 51 -7.86 -10.62 10.31
CA TYR A 51 -7.79 -9.17 10.31
C TYR A 51 -6.57 -8.64 9.58
N GLN A 52 -5.38 -9.19 9.84
CA GLN A 52 -4.14 -8.84 9.15
C GLN A 52 -4.25 -9.05 7.63
N GLN A 53 -4.82 -10.18 7.20
CA GLN A 53 -5.03 -10.45 5.78
C GLN A 53 -5.99 -9.44 5.14
N LYS A 54 -7.11 -9.12 5.81
CA LYS A 54 -8.05 -8.10 5.33
C LYS A 54 -7.37 -6.74 5.22
N MET A 55 -6.61 -6.33 6.23
CA MET A 55 -5.89 -5.07 6.23
C MET A 55 -4.86 -4.99 5.10
N LEU A 56 -4.08 -6.04 4.87
CA LEU A 56 -3.14 -6.12 3.75
C LEU A 56 -3.86 -5.97 2.40
N ASN A 57 -4.96 -6.72 2.20
CA ASN A 57 -5.76 -6.62 0.98
C ASN A 57 -6.36 -5.22 0.79
N THR A 58 -6.89 -4.60 1.85
CA THR A 58 -7.43 -3.25 1.80
C THR A 58 -6.33 -2.22 1.50
N SER A 59 -5.14 -2.37 2.09
CA SER A 59 -4.01 -1.47 1.82
C SER A 59 -3.55 -1.55 0.36
N ALA A 60 -3.53 -2.77 -0.21
CA ALA A 60 -3.24 -2.97 -1.63
C ALA A 60 -4.31 -2.31 -2.52
N LEU A 61 -5.58 -2.44 -2.16
CA LEU A 61 -6.67 -1.78 -2.88
C LEU A 61 -6.58 -0.26 -2.82
N ILE A 62 -6.30 0.32 -1.65
CA ILE A 62 -6.10 1.77 -1.48
C ILE A 62 -4.92 2.24 -2.35
N LYS A 63 -3.82 1.48 -2.36
CA LYS A 63 -2.66 1.79 -3.21
C LYS A 63 -3.04 1.79 -4.69
N GLN A 64 -3.77 0.77 -5.16
CA GLN A 64 -4.24 0.70 -6.55
C GLN A 64 -5.15 1.89 -6.91
N LEU A 65 -6.07 2.27 -6.02
CA LEU A 65 -6.94 3.43 -6.23
C LEU A 65 -6.11 4.72 -6.31
N ASN A 66 -5.11 4.88 -5.45
CA ASN A 66 -4.22 6.02 -5.49
C ASN A 66 -3.41 6.08 -6.80
N GLU A 67 -2.85 4.96 -7.26
CA GLU A 67 -2.13 4.88 -8.53
C GLU A 67 -3.02 5.24 -9.73
N GLN A 68 -4.30 4.87 -9.70
CA GLN A 68 -5.22 5.14 -10.81
C GLN A 68 -5.77 6.56 -10.81
N PHE A 69 -6.01 7.16 -9.63
CA PHE A 69 -6.83 8.35 -9.50
C PHE A 69 -6.17 9.56 -8.80
N SER A 70 -4.95 9.42 -8.25
CA SER A 70 -4.22 10.54 -7.60
C SER A 70 -4.12 11.80 -8.45
N TRP A 71 -3.85 11.65 -9.76
CA TRP A 71 -3.78 12.76 -10.71
C TRP A 71 -5.12 13.50 -10.89
N VAL A 72 -6.26 12.82 -10.67
CA VAL A 72 -7.60 13.44 -10.75
C VAL A 72 -7.84 14.34 -9.54
N SER A 73 -7.34 13.95 -8.36
CA SER A 73 -7.44 14.75 -7.14
C SER A 73 -6.76 16.11 -7.28
N GLN A 74 -5.64 16.18 -8.02
CA GLN A 74 -4.92 17.43 -8.29
C GLN A 74 -5.71 18.39 -9.17
N LEU A 75 -6.61 17.86 -10.02
CA LEU A 75 -7.47 18.64 -10.91
C LEU A 75 -8.68 19.26 -10.21
N ALA A 76 -9.11 18.72 -9.06
CA ALA A 76 -10.30 19.19 -8.35
C ALA A 76 -10.16 20.65 -7.85
N ASN A 77 -8.93 21.11 -7.59
CA ASN A 77 -8.66 22.50 -7.23
C ASN A 77 -8.78 23.45 -8.44
N LEU A 78 -8.49 22.94 -9.65
CA LEU A 78 -8.49 23.74 -10.88
C LEU A 78 -9.89 23.97 -11.43
N THR A 79 -10.79 23.00 -11.27
CA THR A 79 -12.19 23.13 -11.70
C THR A 79 -13.00 24.15 -10.90
N GLN A 80 -12.43 24.68 -9.80
CA GLN A 80 -13.07 25.71 -8.96
C GLN A 80 -12.62 27.13 -9.31
N SER A 81 -11.57 27.29 -10.13
CA SER A 81 -11.07 28.59 -10.55
C SER A 81 -11.79 29.04 -11.83
N GLU A 82 -12.20 30.31 -11.89
CA GLU A 82 -12.90 30.90 -13.04
C GLU A 82 -11.99 31.14 -14.26
N ASP A 83 -10.67 31.00 -14.09
CA ASP A 83 -9.68 31.20 -15.14
C ASP A 83 -9.56 29.94 -16.02
N GLN A 84 -10.21 29.97 -17.19
CA GLN A 84 -10.29 28.86 -18.16
C GLN A 84 -9.00 28.59 -18.95
N ASP A 85 -7.93 29.35 -18.72
CA ASP A 85 -6.71 29.34 -19.55
C ASP A 85 -5.68 28.25 -19.20
N TYR A 86 -5.93 27.40 -18.19
CA TYR A 86 -4.93 26.46 -17.67
C TYR A 86 -4.90 25.08 -18.33
N ALA A 87 -5.65 24.81 -19.39
CA ALA A 87 -5.76 23.44 -19.91
C ALA A 87 -4.44 22.89 -20.47
N LEU A 88 -3.76 23.64 -21.35
CA LEU A 88 -2.46 23.28 -21.94
C LEU A 88 -1.80 24.52 -22.56
N HIS A 89 -0.65 24.93 -22.03
CA HIS A 89 0.15 26.05 -22.54
C HIS A 89 1.49 25.53 -23.08
N VAL A 90 1.74 25.67 -24.38
CA VAL A 90 3.03 25.28 -24.99
C VAL A 90 3.97 26.48 -24.98
N THR A 91 5.12 26.35 -24.32
CA THR A 91 6.07 27.46 -24.12
C THR A 91 7.25 27.39 -25.10
N THR A 92 7.70 26.19 -25.46
CA THR A 92 8.88 26.04 -26.34
C THR A 92 8.79 24.78 -27.19
N VAL A 93 9.20 24.90 -28.46
CA VAL A 93 9.32 23.78 -29.40
C VAL A 93 10.70 23.89 -30.05
N ALA A 94 11.59 22.93 -29.79
CA ALA A 94 12.96 22.92 -30.29
C ALA A 94 13.31 21.56 -30.91
N SER A 95 13.89 21.55 -32.12
CA SER A 95 14.48 20.37 -32.76
C SER A 95 15.98 20.31 -32.51
N HIS A 96 16.61 19.15 -32.78
CA HIS A 96 18.08 18.98 -32.72
C HIS A 96 18.84 20.07 -33.51
N SER A 97 18.29 20.55 -34.63
CA SER A 97 18.90 21.65 -35.41
C SER A 97 18.93 23.00 -34.68
N SER A 98 18.06 23.19 -33.69
CA SER A 98 17.93 24.43 -32.90
C SER A 98 18.49 24.31 -31.48
N ASP A 99 18.56 23.10 -30.93
CA ASP A 99 19.08 22.83 -29.58
C ASP A 99 19.90 21.52 -29.61
N PRO A 100 21.23 21.59 -29.41
CA PRO A 100 22.10 20.41 -29.46
C PRO A 100 21.89 19.44 -28.30
N SER A 101 21.11 19.80 -27.27
CA SER A 101 20.74 18.89 -26.18
C SER A 101 19.64 17.90 -26.55
N VAL A 102 18.96 18.11 -27.68
CA VAL A 102 17.89 17.24 -28.17
C VAL A 102 18.50 16.10 -28.99
N PRO A 103 18.16 14.81 -28.74
CA PRO A 103 18.67 13.70 -29.54
C PRO A 103 18.29 13.81 -31.01
N SER A 104 19.15 13.33 -31.91
CA SER A 104 18.89 13.36 -33.35
C SER A 104 17.61 12.57 -33.69
N GLY A 105 16.75 13.14 -34.54
CA GLY A 105 15.45 12.56 -34.88
C GLY A 105 14.35 12.83 -33.84
N PHE A 106 14.60 13.68 -32.84
CA PHE A 106 13.58 14.11 -31.88
C PHE A 106 13.45 15.64 -31.83
N ARG A 107 12.27 16.06 -31.37
CA ARG A 107 11.89 17.44 -31.08
C ARG A 107 11.45 17.53 -29.63
N LYS A 108 12.08 18.41 -28.88
CA LYS A 108 11.76 18.73 -27.50
C LYS A 108 10.64 19.77 -27.47
N VAL A 109 9.58 19.48 -26.74
CA VAL A 109 8.46 20.40 -26.49
C VAL A 109 8.36 20.62 -24.99
N ILE A 110 8.45 21.88 -24.57
CA ILE A 110 8.24 22.29 -23.19
C ILE A 110 6.86 22.92 -23.10
N LEU A 111 6.03 22.39 -22.21
CA LEU A 111 4.64 22.78 -22.04
C LEU A 111 4.26 22.76 -20.57
N THR A 112 3.27 23.56 -20.21
CA THR A 112 2.63 23.57 -18.90
C THR A 112 1.25 22.98 -19.08
N LEU A 113 0.92 21.93 -18.31
CA LEU A 113 -0.38 21.29 -18.35
C LEU A 113 -1.07 21.54 -17.01
N PHE A 114 -2.28 22.12 -16.99
CA PHE A 114 -2.97 22.41 -15.74
C PHE A 114 -2.13 23.31 -14.83
N ASN A 115 -1.99 22.94 -13.55
CA ASN A 115 -1.15 23.62 -12.56
C ASN A 115 0.22 22.92 -12.37
N SER A 116 0.67 22.12 -13.33
CA SER A 116 1.98 21.45 -13.22
C SER A 116 3.14 22.40 -13.45
N ASP A 117 4.31 22.02 -12.92
CA ASP A 117 5.58 22.57 -13.37
C ASP A 117 5.81 22.25 -14.86
N PRO A 118 6.60 23.03 -15.59
CA PRO A 118 6.85 22.80 -17.01
C PRO A 118 7.31 21.37 -17.32
N ILE A 119 6.52 20.65 -18.13
CA ILE A 119 6.76 19.29 -18.59
C ILE A 119 7.55 19.36 -19.90
N THR A 120 8.59 18.52 -19.99
CA THR A 120 9.36 18.34 -21.22
C THR A 120 8.99 17.02 -21.88
N VAL A 121 8.52 17.06 -23.12
CA VAL A 121 8.22 15.85 -23.92
C VAL A 121 9.06 15.80 -25.18
N ASN A 122 9.59 14.61 -25.49
CA ASN A 122 10.34 14.37 -26.73
C ASN A 122 9.42 13.73 -27.77
N ILE A 123 9.28 14.35 -28.93
CA ILE A 123 8.44 13.89 -30.04
C ILE A 123 9.33 13.51 -31.20
N PRO A 124 9.14 12.31 -31.80
CA PRO A 124 9.89 11.92 -33.00
C PRO A 124 9.68 12.95 -34.11
N GLU A 125 10.76 13.30 -34.81
CA GLU A 125 10.77 14.36 -35.82
C GLU A 125 9.94 14.00 -37.06
N GLU A 126 9.70 12.70 -37.27
CA GLU A 126 8.80 12.15 -38.29
C GLU A 126 7.36 12.66 -38.14
N VAL A 127 6.96 13.02 -36.91
CA VAL A 127 5.70 13.71 -36.67
C VAL A 127 5.89 15.19 -37.01
N SER A 128 5.51 15.54 -38.24
CA SER A 128 5.52 16.93 -38.70
C SER A 128 4.67 17.83 -37.81
N VAL A 129 5.16 19.02 -37.49
CA VAL A 129 4.41 20.06 -36.75
C VAL A 129 3.16 20.51 -37.52
N HIS A 130 3.19 20.40 -38.84
CA HIS A 130 2.06 20.74 -39.72
C HIS A 130 1.04 19.60 -39.81
N ASN A 131 1.32 18.45 -39.20
CA ASN A 131 0.34 17.37 -39.10
C ASN A 131 -0.74 17.79 -38.08
N PRO A 132 -2.04 17.72 -38.44
CA PRO A 132 -3.12 18.03 -37.49
C PRO A 132 -3.09 17.17 -36.21
N LYS A 133 -2.47 15.98 -36.25
CA LYS A 133 -2.30 15.08 -35.10
C LYS A 133 -1.08 15.39 -34.22
N PHE A 134 -0.28 16.41 -34.57
CA PHE A 134 0.91 16.76 -33.79
C PHE A 134 0.53 17.15 -32.36
N MET A 135 -0.41 18.10 -32.21
CA MET A 135 -0.86 18.55 -30.88
C MET A 135 -1.56 17.46 -30.08
N GLU A 136 -2.26 16.53 -30.74
CA GLU A 136 -2.82 15.35 -30.08
C GLU A 136 -1.71 14.46 -29.49
N THR A 137 -0.62 14.27 -30.23
CA THR A 137 0.55 13.50 -29.77
C THR A 137 1.27 14.20 -28.62
N VAL A 138 1.44 15.52 -28.71
CA VAL A 138 2.00 16.36 -27.63
C VAL A 138 1.14 16.22 -26.37
N ALA A 139 -0.17 16.45 -26.47
CA ALA A 139 -1.09 16.40 -25.34
C ALA A 139 -1.13 15.00 -24.72
N LYS A 140 -1.12 13.95 -25.54
CA LYS A 140 -1.09 12.55 -25.04
C LYS A 140 0.18 12.27 -24.25
N LYS A 141 1.36 12.68 -24.75
CA LYS A 141 2.62 12.51 -24.02
C LYS A 141 2.65 13.36 -22.74
N ALA A 142 2.21 14.61 -22.82
CA ALA A 142 2.10 15.50 -21.67
C ALA A 142 1.23 14.90 -20.56
N LEU A 143 0.07 14.34 -20.91
CA LEU A 143 -0.84 13.71 -19.95
C LEU A 143 -0.22 12.46 -19.32
N LEU A 144 0.58 11.69 -20.06
CA LEU A 144 1.28 10.53 -19.50
C LEU A 144 2.31 10.95 -18.46
N GLU A 145 3.15 11.94 -18.76
CA GLU A 145 4.13 12.50 -17.82
C GLU A 145 3.45 13.12 -16.60
N TYR A 146 2.38 13.89 -16.80
CA TYR A 146 1.60 14.48 -15.70
C TYR A 146 1.07 13.41 -14.73
N ARG A 147 0.55 12.30 -15.27
CA ARG A 147 0.05 11.18 -14.45
C ARG A 147 1.16 10.47 -13.69
N GLN A 148 2.34 10.32 -14.28
CA GLN A 148 3.50 9.70 -13.60
C GLN A 148 4.00 10.60 -12.46
N ASN A 149 4.16 11.90 -12.71
CA ASN A 149 4.59 12.85 -11.69
C ASN A 149 3.61 12.97 -10.52
N ALA A 150 2.30 12.73 -10.77
CA ALA A 150 1.29 12.71 -9.72
C ALA A 150 1.35 11.46 -8.83
N GLN A 151 1.99 10.37 -9.27
CA GLN A 151 2.18 9.15 -8.48
C GLN A 151 3.39 9.24 -7.53
N GLU A 152 4.34 10.14 -7.80
CA GLU A 152 5.58 10.32 -7.02
C GLU A 152 5.42 11.29 -5.83
N LYS A 153 4.30 12.02 -5.75
CA LYS A 153 3.96 12.97 -4.66
C LYS A 153 3.06 12.32 -3.62
#